data_AF-A0A1H0VIL9-F1
#
_entry.id   AF-A0A1H0VIL9-F1
#
_cell.length_a   1.000
_cell.length_b   1.000
_cell.length_c   1.000
_cell.angle_alpha   90.00
_cell.angle_beta   90.00
_cell.angle_gamma   90.00
#
_symmetry.space_group_name_H-M   'P 1'
#
loop_
_entity.id
_entity.type
_entity.pdbx_description
1 polymer ?
#
loop_
_entity_poly.entity_id
_entity_poly.type
_entity_poly.pdbx_seq_one_letter_code
_entity_poly.pdbx_strand_id
1 'polypeptide(L)'
;MSTRYAITEHTMVTVLYAAPANMAELRDAPLEELAKFVGQVAMDMPDRMLADMERGLARVAREGGPLFDPQRYTLVHARVTALAPLLAARVGGHAGRHPIQDCPDICWSN
;
A
#
# COMPACT_ATOMS: atom_id res chain seq x y z
N MET A 1 -18.23 16.07 2.54
CA MET A 1 -16.79 16.22 2.83
C MET A 1 -16.18 14.83 2.71
N SER A 2 -15.46 14.53 1.62
CA SER A 2 -14.74 13.25 1.51
C SER A 2 -13.60 13.26 2.51
N THR A 3 -13.71 12.44 3.54
CA THR A 3 -12.57 11.94 4.30
C THR A 3 -11.68 11.20 3.31
N ARG A 4 -10.73 11.90 2.68
CA ARG A 4 -9.68 11.26 1.87
C ARG A 4 -8.94 10.31 2.80
N TYR A 5 -9.30 9.03 2.74
CA TYR A 5 -8.66 7.98 3.51
C TYR A 5 -7.17 8.04 3.22
N ALA A 6 -6.34 8.09 4.28
CA ALA A 6 -4.92 7.82 4.13
C ALA A 6 -4.80 6.40 3.55
N ILE A 7 -4.04 6.25 2.45
CA ILE A 7 -3.81 4.94 1.83
C ILE A 7 -3.10 4.07 2.85
N THR A 8 -3.79 3.03 3.34
CA THR A 8 -3.26 2.09 4.32
C THR A 8 -2.59 0.90 3.63
N GLU A 9 -1.85 0.10 4.39
CA GLU A 9 -1.33 -1.18 3.89
C GLU A 9 -2.43 -2.10 3.38
N HIS A 10 -3.55 -2.17 4.11
CA HIS A 10 -4.72 -2.97 3.72
C HIS A 10 -5.34 -2.48 2.41
N THR A 11 -5.38 -1.15 2.20
CA THR A 11 -5.82 -0.53 0.95
C THR A 11 -4.89 -0.90 -0.20
N MET A 12 -3.57 -0.83 0.00
CA MET A 12 -2.60 -1.23 -1.03
C MET A 12 -2.73 -2.69 -1.42
N VAL A 13 -2.81 -3.58 -0.42
CA VAL A 13 -2.99 -5.03 -0.65
C VAL A 13 -4.28 -5.27 -1.41
N THR A 14 -5.36 -4.62 -1.02
CA THR A 14 -6.67 -4.77 -1.67
C THR A 14 -6.64 -4.34 -3.13
N VAL A 15 -6.10 -3.16 -3.41
CA VAL A 15 -6.03 -2.61 -4.77
C VAL A 15 -5.11 -3.44 -5.67
N LEU A 16 -3.92 -3.82 -5.18
CA LEU A 16 -2.97 -4.62 -5.97
C LEU A 16 -3.46 -6.06 -6.17
N TYR A 17 -4.16 -6.64 -5.21
CA TYR A 17 -4.76 -7.96 -5.37
C TYR A 17 -5.85 -7.95 -6.45
N ALA A 18 -6.68 -6.91 -6.47
CA ALA A 18 -7.75 -6.73 -7.46
C ALA A 18 -7.26 -6.21 -8.82
N ALA A 19 -5.99 -5.83 -8.95
CA ALA A 19 -5.45 -5.29 -10.19
C ALA A 19 -5.61 -6.29 -11.35
N PRO A 20 -5.95 -5.85 -12.57
CA PRO A 20 -6.07 -6.73 -13.74
C PRO A 20 -4.73 -7.27 -14.26
N ALA A 21 -3.62 -7.09 -13.52
CA ALA A 21 -2.30 -7.59 -13.86
C ALA A 21 -2.13 -9.07 -13.44
N ASN A 22 -1.45 -9.86 -14.27
CA ASN A 22 -1.06 -11.22 -13.94
C ASN A 22 0.11 -11.26 -12.92
N MET A 23 0.48 -12.46 -12.48
CA MET A 23 1.55 -12.66 -11.48
C MET A 23 2.92 -12.13 -11.93
N ALA A 24 3.29 -12.31 -13.19
CA ALA A 24 4.57 -11.85 -13.72
C ALA A 24 4.60 -10.33 -13.80
N GLU A 25 3.53 -9.73 -14.32
CA GLU A 25 3.38 -8.27 -14.40
C GLU A 25 3.47 -7.62 -13.01
N LEU A 26 2.78 -8.16 -11.99
CA LEU A 26 2.86 -7.63 -10.63
C LEU A 26 4.27 -7.74 -10.00
N ARG A 27 4.98 -8.84 -10.31
CA ARG A 27 6.32 -9.07 -9.79
C ARG A 27 7.34 -8.12 -10.41
N ASP A 28 7.24 -7.94 -11.73
CA ASP A 28 8.25 -7.27 -12.53
C ASP A 28 7.96 -5.75 -12.70
N ALA A 29 6.73 -5.31 -12.40
CA ALA A 29 6.34 -3.89 -12.43
C ALA A 29 7.20 -3.01 -11.50
N PRO A 30 7.66 -1.83 -11.94
CA PRO A 30 8.38 -0.89 -11.08
C PRO A 30 7.55 -0.46 -9.85
N LEU A 31 8.20 -0.36 -8.70
CA LEU A 31 7.53 0.05 -7.45
C LEU A 31 6.86 1.43 -7.57
N GLU A 32 7.47 2.35 -8.32
CA GLU A 32 6.87 3.68 -8.55
C GLU A 32 5.56 3.62 -9.33
N GLU A 33 5.46 2.71 -10.31
CA GLU A 33 4.23 2.52 -11.10
C GLU A 33 3.13 1.90 -10.25
N LEU A 34 3.47 0.90 -9.43
CA LEU A 34 2.54 0.31 -8.47
C LEU A 34 2.03 1.35 -7.47
N ALA A 35 2.90 2.23 -6.96
CA ALA A 35 2.50 3.31 -6.05
C ALA A 35 1.55 4.31 -6.73
N LYS A 36 1.84 4.69 -7.99
CA LYS A 36 0.97 5.59 -8.78
C LYS A 36 -0.40 4.96 -9.03
N PHE A 37 -0.42 3.68 -9.43
CA PHE A 37 -1.64 2.93 -9.66
C PHE A 37 -2.51 2.87 -8.40
N VAL A 38 -1.92 2.49 -7.26
CA VAL A 38 -2.67 2.44 -5.99
C VAL A 38 -3.22 3.82 -5.62
N GLY A 39 -2.40 4.87 -5.77
CA GLY A 39 -2.81 6.25 -5.50
C GLY A 39 -3.99 6.69 -6.37
N GLN A 40 -3.96 6.41 -7.67
CA GLN A 40 -5.04 6.76 -8.60
C GLN A 40 -6.32 6.01 -8.28
N VAL A 41 -6.24 4.68 -8.14
CA VAL A 41 -7.41 3.84 -7.87
C VAL A 41 -8.05 4.21 -6.54
N ALA A 42 -7.25 4.41 -5.47
CA ALA A 42 -7.78 4.78 -4.16
C ALA A 42 -8.44 6.18 -4.15
N MET A 43 -7.99 7.10 -5.01
CA MET A 43 -8.55 8.45 -5.11
C MET A 43 -9.83 8.51 -5.95
N ASP A 44 -9.95 7.67 -6.97
CA ASP A 44 -11.08 7.66 -7.90
C ASP A 44 -12.20 6.69 -7.47
N MET A 45 -11.91 5.75 -6.57
CA MET A 45 -12.87 4.76 -6.09
C MET A 45 -13.79 5.34 -5.00
N PRO A 46 -15.12 5.10 -5.07
CA PRO A 46 -16.02 5.49 -3.99
C PRO A 46 -15.68 4.78 -2.68
N ASP A 47 -15.65 5.52 -1.55
CA ASP A 47 -15.26 5.01 -0.22
C ASP A 47 -15.98 3.71 0.17
N ARG A 48 -17.29 3.62 -0.11
CA ARG A 48 -18.09 2.42 0.18
C ARG A 48 -17.60 1.21 -0.61
N MET A 49 -17.24 1.40 -1.87
CA MET A 49 -16.76 0.33 -2.74
C MET A 49 -15.40 -0.18 -2.26
N LEU A 50 -14.49 0.73 -1.89
CA LEU A 50 -13.19 0.36 -1.34
C LEU A 50 -13.35 -0.42 -0.03
N ALA A 51 -14.19 0.06 0.90
CA ALA A 51 -14.47 -0.63 2.15
C ALA A 51 -15.11 -2.01 1.95
N ASP A 52 -15.97 -2.17 0.94
CA ASP A 52 -16.56 -3.47 0.57
C ASP A 52 -15.50 -4.43 0.03
N MET A 53 -14.58 -3.95 -0.82
CA MET A 53 -13.46 -4.74 -1.33
C MET A 53 -12.50 -5.15 -0.22
N GLU A 54 -12.14 -4.23 0.67
CA GLU A 54 -11.26 -4.47 1.81
C GLU A 54 -11.83 -5.53 2.76
N ARG A 55 -13.14 -5.45 3.07
CA ARG A 55 -13.83 -6.48 3.86
C ARG A 55 -13.91 -7.81 3.14
N GLY A 56 -14.19 -7.79 1.83
CA GLY A 56 -14.25 -8.97 1.00
C GLY A 56 -12.92 -9.73 0.98
N LEU A 57 -11.82 -9.02 0.76
CA LEU A 57 -10.48 -9.59 0.75
C LEU A 57 -10.09 -10.15 2.12
N ALA A 58 -10.34 -9.41 3.19
CA ALA A 58 -10.06 -9.88 4.56
C ALA A 58 -10.81 -11.18 4.89
N ARG A 59 -12.07 -11.31 4.43
CA ARG A 59 -12.85 -12.53 4.61
C ARG A 59 -12.25 -13.71 3.85
N VAL A 60 -11.98 -13.56 2.54
CA VAL A 60 -11.46 -14.67 1.73
C VAL A 60 -10.03 -15.06 2.11
N ALA A 61 -9.21 -14.12 2.60
CA ALA A 61 -7.87 -14.42 3.11
C ALA A 61 -7.90 -15.28 4.39
N ARG A 62 -8.95 -15.14 5.22
CA ARG A 62 -9.14 -15.95 6.43
C ARG A 62 -9.80 -17.30 6.16
N GLU A 63 -10.86 -17.29 5.35
CA GLU A 63 -11.77 -18.43 5.18
C GLU A 63 -11.45 -19.25 3.93
N GLY A 64 -10.57 -18.74 3.07
CA GLY A 64 -10.37 -19.26 1.73
C GLY A 64 -11.54 -18.93 0.81
N GLY A 65 -11.44 -19.41 -0.43
CA GLY A 65 -12.52 -19.28 -1.41
C GLY A 65 -12.09 -19.82 -2.76
N PRO A 66 -13.05 -20.17 -3.64
CA PRO A 66 -12.75 -20.75 -4.94
C PRO A 66 -11.97 -19.80 -5.87
N LEU A 67 -12.06 -18.49 -5.63
CA LEU A 67 -11.35 -17.46 -6.38
C LEU A 67 -10.14 -16.89 -5.62
N PHE A 68 -9.87 -17.38 -4.41
CA PHE A 68 -8.73 -16.90 -3.63
C PHE A 68 -7.46 -17.60 -4.11
N ASP A 69 -6.53 -16.82 -4.65
CA ASP A 69 -5.18 -17.26 -5.00
C ASP A 69 -4.19 -16.89 -3.88
N PRO A 70 -3.67 -17.87 -3.10
CA PRO A 70 -2.71 -17.62 -2.03
C PRO A 70 -1.34 -17.17 -2.53
N GLN A 71 -0.92 -17.61 -3.73
CA GLN A 71 0.37 -17.24 -4.31
C GLN A 71 0.35 -15.76 -4.71
N ARG A 72 -0.74 -15.34 -5.36
CA ARG A 72 -0.98 -13.92 -5.66
C ARG A 72 -1.04 -13.08 -4.40
N TYR A 73 -1.76 -13.56 -3.39
CA TYR A 73 -1.87 -12.85 -2.12
C TYR A 73 -0.48 -12.64 -1.49
N THR A 74 0.35 -13.68 -1.47
CA THR A 74 1.73 -13.62 -0.94
C THR A 74 2.62 -12.66 -1.73
N LEU A 75 2.54 -12.70 -3.07
CA LEU A 75 3.28 -11.76 -3.92
C LEU A 75 2.86 -10.32 -3.63
N VAL A 76 1.55 -10.05 -3.60
CA VAL A 76 1.02 -8.71 -3.32
C VAL A 76 1.52 -8.20 -1.98
N HIS A 77 1.48 -9.02 -0.92
CA HIS A 77 2.05 -8.66 0.38
C HIS A 77 3.53 -8.27 0.28
N ALA A 78 4.36 -9.09 -0.39
CA ALA A 78 5.77 -8.78 -0.58
C ALA A 78 5.99 -7.46 -1.36
N ARG A 79 5.17 -7.20 -2.38
CA ARG A 79 5.22 -5.92 -3.13
C ARG A 79 4.81 -4.74 -2.25
N VAL A 80 3.76 -4.88 -1.45
CA VAL A 80 3.31 -3.84 -0.53
C VAL A 80 4.35 -3.53 0.54
N THR A 81 5.00 -4.55 1.10
CA THR A 81 6.13 -4.34 2.04
C THR A 81 7.26 -3.52 1.40
N ALA A 82 7.58 -3.78 0.12
CA ALA A 82 8.59 -3.00 -0.61
C ALA A 82 8.11 -1.57 -0.94
N LEU A 83 6.80 -1.34 -1.08
CA LEU A 83 6.20 -0.02 -1.32
C LEU A 83 6.07 0.83 -0.05
N ALA A 84 5.91 0.22 1.12
CA ALA A 84 5.64 0.91 2.37
C ALA A 84 6.61 2.08 2.68
N PRO A 85 7.94 1.96 2.48
CA PRO A 85 8.86 3.08 2.68
C PRO A 85 8.61 4.27 1.73
N LEU A 86 8.21 3.99 0.49
CA LEU A 86 7.97 5.02 -0.54
C LEU A 86 6.70 5.83 -0.26
N LEU A 87 5.68 5.18 0.30
CA LEU A 87 4.46 5.87 0.72
C LEU A 87 4.62 6.56 2.06
N ALA A 88 5.40 6.01 3.00
CA ALA A 88 5.77 6.73 4.22
C ALA A 88 6.51 8.04 3.89
N ALA A 89 7.36 8.05 2.86
CA ALA A 89 8.01 9.28 2.38
C ALA A 89 7.05 10.27 1.69
N ARG A 90 5.96 9.80 1.05
CA ARG A 90 4.97 10.66 0.35
C ARG A 90 3.82 11.15 1.24
N VAL A 91 3.43 10.36 2.23
CA VAL A 91 2.30 10.60 3.13
C VAL A 91 2.79 11.11 4.50
N GLY A 92 4.04 10.83 4.86
CA GLY A 92 4.67 11.12 6.15
C GLY A 92 5.41 12.44 6.25
N GLY A 93 4.85 13.51 5.68
CA GLY A 93 4.78 14.72 6.48
C GLY A 93 3.85 14.43 7.66
N HIS A 94 4.41 13.82 8.74
CA HIS A 94 3.78 13.40 10.01
C HIS A 94 3.44 11.92 10.17
N ALA A 95 4.47 11.09 10.29
CA ALA A 95 4.52 10.08 11.34
C ALA A 95 5.92 10.18 12.00
N GLY A 96 5.95 10.75 13.20
CA GLY A 96 7.13 11.32 13.86
C GLY A 96 8.39 10.45 13.84
N ARG A 97 9.40 10.90 13.10
CA ARG A 97 10.80 11.09 13.52
C ARG A 97 11.61 11.51 12.30
N HIS A 98 12.04 12.76 12.30
CA HIS A 98 13.06 13.22 11.36
C HIS A 98 14.37 12.52 11.72
N PRO A 99 15.20 12.03 10.77
CA PRO A 99 16.55 11.53 11.10
C PRO A 99 17.52 12.61 11.60
N ILE A 100 17.04 13.83 11.89
CA ILE A 100 17.76 14.88 12.62
C ILE A 100 17.58 14.74 14.14
N GLN A 101 16.62 13.92 14.60
CA GLN A 101 16.37 13.71 16.04
C GLN A 101 17.31 12.70 16.71
N ASP A 102 18.26 12.12 15.98
CA ASP A 102 19.31 11.24 16.50
C ASP A 102 20.73 11.86 16.44
N CYS A 103 20.85 13.18 16.39
CA CYS A 103 22.13 13.85 16.70
C CYS A 103 21.99 14.73 17.95
N PRO A 104 22.05 14.16 19.17
CA PRO A 104 22.63 14.89 20.28
C PRO A 104 24.16 14.88 20.07
N ASP A 105 24.74 16.07 19.89
CA ASP A 105 26.18 16.35 19.97
C ASP A 105 27.13 15.75 18.92
N ILE A 106 26.98 16.13 17.63
CA ILE A 106 28.16 16.21 16.75
C ILE A 106 28.30 17.63 16.19
N CYS A 107 29.15 18.36 16.90
CA CYS A 107 29.86 19.57 16.51
C CYS A 107 30.24 19.59 15.02
N TRP A 108 29.68 20.52 14.25
CA TRP A 108 30.44 21.21 13.19
C TRP A 108 30.06 22.69 13.23
N SER A 109 30.93 23.47 13.88
CA SER A 109 30.93 24.94 13.86
C SER A 109 31.33 25.45 12.47
N ASN A 110 30.70 26.54 12.05
CA ASN A 110 31.02 27.49 10.95
C ASN A 110 31.99 27.04 9.83
#